data_AF-A0A8J4PTE2-F1
#
_entry.id   AF-A0A8J4PTE2-F1
#
_cell.length_a   1.000
_cell.length_b   1.000
_cell.length_c   1.000
_cell.angle_alpha   90.00
_cell.angle_beta   90.00
_cell.angle_gamma   90.00
#
_symmetry.space_group_name_H-M   'P 1'
#
loop_
_entity.id
_entity.type
_entity.pdbx_description
1 polymer ?
#
loop_
_entity_poly.entity_id
_entity_poly.type
_entity_poly.pdbx_seq_one_letter_code
_entity_poly.pdbx_strand_id
1 'polypeptide(L)'
;DIVKYTTIVKTRYPKFRNPQACQDDLNIILAEGTDEMRSIIQSCNKFIHVNNLSEDEDPDLKARKDSRTILATHLYNNCREIYKPKELDQLNDKIVNYMTEAQKSKARIDSLQQELKDTTNKNNATLAELQKIQNEIKARQESLKKAQEDAARTTAEIIRAREEAQRAREEAQRARDASNKAIDEANRARDEANRARQQAQNSGGGRRRCSLQ
;
A
#
# COMPACT_ATOMS: atom_id res chain seq x y z
N ASP A 1 8.10 30.13 43.06
CA ASP A 1 8.13 29.59 44.43
C ASP A 1 6.86 30.02 45.16
N ILE A 2 6.08 29.04 45.62
CA ILE A 2 4.74 29.26 46.20
C ILE A 2 4.82 29.91 47.58
N VAL A 3 5.93 29.73 48.30
CA VAL A 3 6.11 30.22 49.69
C VAL A 3 6.05 31.75 49.79
N LYS A 4 6.51 32.45 48.73
CA LYS A 4 6.46 33.93 48.62
C LYS A 4 5.03 34.49 48.54
N TYR A 5 4.05 33.66 48.20
CA TYR A 5 2.63 34.01 48.14
C TYR A 5 1.81 33.33 49.26
N THR A 6 2.48 32.58 50.15
CA THR A 6 1.83 31.81 51.21
C THR A 6 1.84 32.61 52.51
N THR A 7 0.67 32.75 53.14
CA THR A 7 0.51 33.36 54.48
C THR A 7 0.02 32.31 55.45
N ILE A 8 0.72 32.15 56.56
CA ILE A 8 0.33 31.24 57.65
C ILE A 8 -0.56 32.01 58.62
N VAL A 9 -1.69 31.43 58.97
CA VAL A 9 -2.69 32.07 59.85
C VAL A 9 -2.86 31.25 61.12
N LYS A 10 -2.46 31.81 62.27
CA LYS A 10 -2.76 31.24 63.59
C LYS A 10 -4.11 31.76 64.05
N THR A 11 -5.07 30.85 64.21
CA THR A 11 -6.41 31.18 64.67
C THR A 11 -6.53 31.04 66.19
N ARG A 12 -7.61 31.60 66.77
CA ARG A 12 -7.94 31.49 68.21
C ARG A 12 -6.90 32.08 69.15
N TYR A 13 -6.29 33.20 68.77
CA TYR A 13 -5.34 33.93 69.62
C TYR A 13 -5.99 35.19 70.22
N PRO A 14 -6.45 35.20 71.48
CA PRO A 14 -7.20 36.33 72.04
C PRO A 14 -6.44 37.66 72.03
N LYS A 15 -5.12 37.60 72.16
CA LYS A 15 -4.23 38.77 72.18
C LYS A 15 -3.81 39.23 70.77
N PHE A 16 -4.49 38.78 69.70
CA PHE A 16 -4.13 39.11 68.31
C PHE A 16 -4.13 40.62 67.99
N ARG A 17 -4.84 41.43 68.78
CA ARG A 17 -4.87 42.89 68.66
C ARG A 17 -3.65 43.59 69.26
N ASN A 18 -2.84 42.88 70.05
CA ASN A 18 -1.60 43.40 70.64
C ASN A 18 -0.40 42.91 69.81
N PRO A 19 0.23 43.78 69.00
CA PRO A 19 1.36 43.39 68.15
C PRO A 19 2.53 42.78 68.91
N GLN A 20 2.81 43.29 70.12
CA GLN A 20 3.89 42.76 70.96
C GLN A 20 3.59 41.32 71.39
N ALA A 21 2.36 41.06 71.83
CA ALA A 21 1.94 39.72 72.21
C ALA A 21 1.95 38.74 71.01
N CYS A 22 1.67 39.20 69.80
CA CYS A 22 1.79 38.39 68.58
C CYS A 22 3.26 38.06 68.26
N GLN A 23 4.15 39.04 68.41
CA GLN A 23 5.57 38.85 68.19
C GLN A 23 6.19 37.91 69.23
N ASP A 24 5.81 38.07 70.50
CA ASP A 24 6.27 37.20 71.58
C ASP A 24 5.83 35.75 71.35
N ASP A 25 4.58 35.54 70.94
CA ASP A 25 4.04 34.21 70.58
C ASP A 25 4.77 33.60 69.37
N LEU A 26 5.08 34.40 68.35
CA LEU A 26 5.87 33.95 67.20
C LEU A 26 7.29 33.53 67.64
N ASN A 27 7.93 34.31 68.51
CA ASN A 27 9.26 34.00 69.02
C ASN A 27 9.25 32.70 69.84
N ILE A 28 8.21 32.46 70.63
CA ILE A 28 8.01 31.19 71.36
C ILE A 28 7.88 30.02 70.39
N ILE A 29 7.06 30.14 69.34
CA ILE A 29 6.91 29.07 68.33
C ILE A 29 8.23 28.79 67.61
N LEU A 30 9.03 29.82 67.32
CA LEU A 30 10.33 29.63 66.68
C LEU A 30 11.36 29.02 67.64
N ALA A 31 11.30 29.34 68.94
CA ALA A 31 12.21 28.79 69.95
C ALA A 31 11.88 27.33 70.30
N GLU A 32 10.59 27.02 70.49
CA GLU A 32 10.10 25.73 71.00
C GLU A 32 9.60 24.77 69.91
N GLY A 33 9.43 25.25 68.67
CA GLY A 33 8.93 24.46 67.55
C GLY A 33 9.95 23.49 66.95
N THR A 34 9.45 22.52 66.19
CA THR A 34 10.30 21.58 65.45
C THR A 34 11.07 22.28 64.33
N ASP A 35 12.17 21.68 63.88
CA ASP A 35 13.00 22.25 62.81
C ASP A 35 12.22 22.43 61.50
N GLU A 36 11.29 21.52 61.18
CA GLU A 36 10.41 21.65 60.01
C GLU A 36 9.46 22.83 60.16
N MET A 37 8.86 23.01 61.35
CA MET A 37 7.90 24.09 61.61
C MET A 37 8.59 25.45 61.53
N ARG A 38 9.81 25.57 62.08
CA ARG A 38 10.65 26.77 61.99
C ARG A 38 10.99 27.09 60.53
N SER A 39 11.41 26.08 59.77
CA SER A 39 11.73 26.23 58.34
C SER A 39 10.52 26.70 57.54
N ILE A 40 9.34 26.14 57.78
CA ILE A 40 8.10 26.52 57.09
C ILE A 40 7.75 27.99 57.41
N ILE A 41 7.72 28.37 58.69
CA ILE A 41 7.35 29.73 59.12
C ILE A 41 8.32 30.78 58.55
N GLN A 42 9.62 30.51 58.57
CA GLN A 42 10.63 31.42 58.04
C GLN A 42 10.61 31.52 56.50
N SER A 43 10.17 30.47 55.80
CA SER A 43 10.09 30.46 54.35
C SER A 43 8.85 31.18 53.78
N CYS A 44 7.76 31.26 54.56
CA CYS A 44 6.52 31.89 54.13
C CYS A 44 6.57 33.41 54.18
N ASN A 45 5.73 34.05 53.37
CA ASN A 45 5.67 35.50 53.25
C ASN A 45 5.28 36.20 54.56
N LYS A 46 4.27 35.67 55.24
CA LYS A 46 3.71 36.27 56.46
C LYS A 46 3.19 35.21 57.42
N PHE A 47 3.31 35.49 58.70
CA PHE A 47 2.62 34.79 59.78
C PHE A 47 1.70 35.79 60.48
N ILE A 48 0.40 35.49 60.53
CA ILE A 48 -0.60 36.41 61.11
C ILE A 48 -1.44 35.71 62.16
N HIS A 49 -1.75 36.44 63.23
CA HIS A 49 -2.68 35.99 64.26
C HIS A 49 -4.07 36.55 63.98
N VAL A 50 -5.07 35.67 64.05
CA VAL A 50 -6.47 36.03 63.85
C VAL A 50 -7.29 35.43 64.98
N ASN A 51 -8.27 36.18 65.47
CA ASN A 51 -9.30 35.64 66.34
C ASN A 51 -10.69 35.95 65.78
N ASN A 52 -11.44 34.89 65.50
CA ASN A 52 -12.84 34.98 65.10
C ASN A 52 -13.71 34.94 66.37
N LEU A 53 -13.69 36.05 67.11
CA LEU A 53 -14.54 36.26 68.29
C LEU A 53 -16.02 36.32 67.90
N SER A 54 -16.90 35.90 68.82
CA SER A 54 -18.35 36.01 68.68
C SER A 54 -18.85 37.43 69.02
N GLU A 55 -20.08 37.80 68.60
CA GLU A 55 -20.63 39.16 68.79
C GLU A 55 -20.64 39.62 70.26
N ASP A 56 -20.70 38.69 71.20
CA ASP A 56 -20.69 38.95 72.64
C ASP A 56 -19.29 39.26 73.20
N GLU A 57 -18.23 38.96 72.44
CA GLU A 57 -16.83 38.98 72.90
C GLU A 57 -15.98 40.12 72.30
N ASP A 58 -16.47 40.86 71.30
CA ASP A 58 -15.72 41.96 70.65
C ASP A 58 -16.62 43.17 70.33
N PRO A 59 -16.50 44.31 71.04
CA PRO A 59 -17.33 45.49 70.79
C PRO A 59 -17.12 46.13 69.40
N ASP A 60 -16.03 45.81 68.69
CA ASP A 60 -15.79 46.27 67.32
C ASP A 60 -16.46 45.38 66.26
N LEU A 61 -17.14 44.27 66.64
CA LEU A 61 -17.86 43.42 65.70
C LEU A 61 -18.98 44.15 64.96
N LYS A 62 -19.53 45.21 65.55
CA LYS A 62 -20.51 46.07 64.89
C LYS A 62 -19.94 46.68 63.61
N ALA A 63 -18.72 47.22 63.65
CA ALA A 63 -18.05 47.76 62.47
C ALA A 63 -17.78 46.69 61.39
N ARG A 64 -17.50 45.44 61.79
CA ARG A 64 -17.33 44.32 60.85
C ARG A 64 -18.65 43.92 60.19
N LYS A 65 -19.74 43.88 60.96
CA LYS A 65 -21.09 43.58 60.46
C LYS A 65 -21.58 44.67 59.51
N ASP A 66 -21.33 45.92 59.85
CA ASP A 66 -21.62 47.08 59.01
C ASP A 66 -20.82 47.02 57.70
N SER A 67 -19.51 46.73 57.78
CA SER A 67 -18.65 46.57 56.60
C SER A 67 -19.10 45.41 55.69
N ARG A 68 -19.48 44.27 56.26
CA ARG A 68 -20.06 43.14 55.51
C ARG A 68 -21.36 43.54 54.82
N THR A 69 -22.20 44.30 55.51
CA THR A 69 -23.47 44.78 54.98
C THR A 69 -23.24 45.74 53.81
N ILE A 70 -22.29 46.67 53.94
CA ILE A 70 -21.88 47.58 52.86
C ILE A 70 -21.36 46.79 51.65
N LEU A 71 -20.46 45.83 51.86
CA LEU A 71 -19.91 45.02 50.78
C LEU A 71 -20.99 44.16 50.10
N ALA A 72 -21.82 43.48 50.88
CA ALA A 72 -22.93 42.68 50.34
C ALA A 72 -23.91 43.55 49.55
N THR A 73 -24.24 44.73 50.06
CA THR A 73 -25.09 45.71 49.37
C THR A 73 -24.43 46.19 48.07
N HIS A 74 -23.12 46.47 48.09
CA HIS A 74 -22.38 46.89 46.91
C HIS A 74 -22.36 45.78 45.85
N LEU A 75 -22.03 44.55 46.23
CA LEU A 75 -22.04 43.39 45.33
C LEU A 75 -23.43 43.13 44.77
N TYR A 76 -24.47 43.18 45.60
CA TYR A 76 -25.85 42.95 45.18
C TYR A 76 -26.39 44.05 44.27
N ASN A 77 -25.96 45.31 44.45
CA ASN A 77 -26.49 46.43 43.66
C ASN A 77 -25.67 46.74 42.41
N ASN A 78 -24.35 46.51 42.46
CA ASN A 78 -23.42 46.92 41.40
C ASN A 78 -22.82 45.73 40.64
N CYS A 79 -22.87 44.51 41.20
CA CYS A 79 -22.28 43.31 40.61
C CYS A 79 -23.36 42.24 40.30
N ARG A 80 -24.53 42.67 39.81
CA ARG A 80 -25.66 41.77 39.45
C ARG A 80 -25.42 40.97 38.18
N GLU A 81 -24.63 41.50 37.25
CA GLU A 81 -24.27 40.76 36.06
C GLU A 81 -23.34 39.62 36.49
N ILE A 82 -23.75 38.38 36.21
CA ILE A 82 -22.92 37.19 36.34
C ILE A 82 -21.61 37.54 35.63
N TYR A 83 -20.50 37.60 36.37
CA TYR A 83 -19.20 37.92 35.82
C TYR A 83 -18.87 36.90 34.71
N LYS A 84 -19.08 37.33 33.47
CA LYS A 84 -18.87 36.52 32.26
C LYS A 84 -17.98 37.34 31.33
N PRO A 85 -16.66 37.13 31.37
CA PRO A 85 -15.72 37.81 30.48
C PRO A 85 -16.06 37.53 29.02
N LYS A 86 -15.94 38.54 28.15
CA LYS A 86 -16.20 38.39 26.70
C LYS A 86 -15.21 37.41 26.06
N GLU A 87 -14.03 37.29 26.64
CA GLU A 87 -12.97 36.36 26.26
C GLU A 87 -13.40 34.90 26.43
N LEU A 88 -14.30 34.62 27.38
CA LEU A 88 -14.82 33.28 27.61
C LEU A 88 -15.72 32.82 26.46
N ASP A 89 -16.53 33.72 25.92
CA ASP A 89 -17.36 33.43 24.75
C ASP A 89 -16.50 33.18 23.51
N GLN A 90 -15.49 34.02 23.27
CA GLN A 90 -14.54 33.81 22.18
C GLN A 90 -13.77 32.48 22.30
N LEU A 91 -13.40 32.09 23.51
CA LEU A 91 -12.74 30.81 23.75
C LEU A 91 -13.70 29.64 23.45
N ASN A 92 -14.96 29.75 23.87
CA ASN A 92 -15.96 28.73 23.63
C ASN A 92 -16.23 28.54 22.13
N ASP A 93 -16.33 29.64 21.37
CA ASP A 93 -16.49 29.59 19.91
C ASP A 93 -15.30 28.90 19.23
N LYS A 94 -14.07 29.20 19.68
CA LYS A 94 -12.86 28.52 19.18
C LYS A 94 -12.90 27.02 19.46
N ILE A 95 -13.29 26.62 20.67
CA ILE A 95 -13.41 25.21 21.05
C ILE A 95 -14.42 24.49 20.14
N VAL A 96 -15.59 25.07 19.92
CA VAL A 96 -16.62 24.50 19.04
C VAL A 96 -16.11 24.35 17.61
N ASN A 97 -15.42 25.36 17.08
CA ASN A 97 -14.83 25.29 15.73
C ASN A 97 -13.80 24.16 15.63
N TYR A 98 -12.86 24.06 16.57
CA TYR A 98 -11.86 23.00 16.58
C TYR A 98 -12.49 21.60 16.70
N MET A 99 -13.50 21.43 17.54
CA MET A 99 -14.21 20.17 17.67
C MET A 99 -14.90 19.77 16.36
N THR A 100 -15.50 20.74 15.67
CA THR A 100 -16.16 20.53 14.38
C THR A 100 -15.15 20.13 13.29
N GLU A 101 -14.00 20.81 13.22
CA GLU A 101 -12.93 20.49 12.26
C GLU A 101 -12.30 19.12 12.55
N ALA A 102 -12.07 18.79 13.82
CA ALA A 102 -11.57 17.49 14.24
C ALA A 102 -12.54 16.37 13.82
N GLN A 103 -13.85 16.58 14.00
CA GLN A 103 -14.87 15.62 13.60
C GLN A 103 -14.93 15.43 12.08
N LYS A 104 -14.84 16.52 11.30
CA LYS A 104 -14.75 16.45 9.82
C LYS A 104 -13.50 15.71 9.37
N SER A 105 -12.36 15.99 10.01
CA SER A 105 -11.09 15.34 9.69
C SER A 105 -11.14 13.85 9.98
N LYS A 106 -11.74 13.45 11.10
CA LYS A 106 -11.96 12.04 11.46
C LYS A 106 -12.83 11.33 10.43
N ALA A 107 -13.98 11.90 10.06
CA ALA A 107 -14.85 11.33 9.03
C ALA A 107 -14.14 11.18 7.68
N ARG A 108 -13.28 12.14 7.32
CA ARG A 108 -12.45 12.06 6.11
C ARG A 108 -11.42 10.93 6.18
N ILE A 109 -10.75 10.76 7.33
CA ILE A 109 -9.81 9.66 7.55
C ILE A 109 -10.53 8.31 7.41
N ASP A 110 -11.69 8.15 8.05
CA ASP A 110 -12.47 6.91 7.99
C ASP A 110 -12.91 6.60 6.54
N SER A 111 -13.36 7.62 5.79
CA SER A 111 -13.70 7.49 4.36
C SER A 111 -12.50 7.06 3.52
N LEU A 112 -11.34 7.71 3.71
CA LEU A 112 -10.12 7.38 2.96
C LEU A 112 -9.60 5.97 3.29
N GLN A 113 -9.70 5.55 4.55
CA GLN A 113 -9.34 4.19 4.96
C GLN A 113 -10.22 3.14 4.28
N GLN A 114 -11.52 3.41 4.16
CA GLN A 114 -12.45 2.52 3.47
C GLN A 114 -12.12 2.45 1.97
N GLU A 115 -11.89 3.58 1.31
CA GLU A 115 -11.48 3.64 -0.10
C GLU A 115 -10.16 2.87 -0.37
N LEU A 116 -9.17 3.02 0.53
CA LEU A 116 -7.91 2.27 0.45
C LEU A 116 -8.13 0.77 0.56
N LYS A 117 -9.00 0.34 1.48
CA LYS A 117 -9.34 -1.08 1.65
C LYS A 117 -10.01 -1.64 0.40
N ASP A 118 -10.97 -0.92 -0.16
CA ASP A 118 -11.67 -1.35 -1.38
C ASP A 118 -10.73 -1.41 -2.59
N THR A 119 -9.84 -0.43 -2.72
CA THR A 119 -8.81 -0.41 -3.76
C THR A 119 -7.83 -1.57 -3.61
N THR A 120 -7.41 -1.85 -2.37
CA THR A 120 -6.52 -2.99 -2.08
C THR A 120 -7.18 -4.32 -2.44
N ASN A 121 -8.45 -4.50 -2.09
CA ASN A 121 -9.21 -5.70 -2.45
C ASN A 121 -9.33 -5.87 -3.97
N LYS A 122 -9.62 -4.79 -4.70
CA LYS A 122 -9.64 -4.80 -6.18
C LYS A 122 -8.28 -5.16 -6.76
N ASN A 123 -7.20 -4.57 -6.24
CA ASN A 123 -5.84 -4.86 -6.70
C ASN A 123 -5.42 -6.31 -6.43
N ASN A 124 -5.83 -6.87 -5.29
CA ASN A 124 -5.55 -8.27 -4.99
C ASN A 124 -6.32 -9.21 -5.92
N ALA A 125 -7.57 -8.87 -6.28
CA ALA A 125 -8.36 -9.63 -7.24
C ALA A 125 -7.72 -9.59 -8.64
N THR A 126 -7.31 -8.40 -9.12
CA THR A 126 -6.63 -8.27 -10.42
C THR A 126 -5.28 -8.97 -10.43
N LEU A 127 -4.53 -8.94 -9.33
CA LEU A 127 -3.27 -9.69 -9.20
C LEU A 127 -3.49 -11.20 -9.33
N ALA A 128 -4.54 -11.73 -8.70
CA ALA A 128 -4.89 -13.14 -8.80
C ALA A 128 -5.29 -13.55 -10.23
N GLU A 129 -6.01 -12.69 -10.95
CA GLU A 129 -6.34 -12.90 -12.36
C GLU A 129 -5.10 -12.86 -13.26
N LEU A 130 -4.22 -11.88 -13.06
CA LEU A 130 -2.94 -11.80 -13.79
C LEU A 130 -2.09 -13.04 -13.58
N GLN A 131 -2.07 -13.60 -12.37
CA GLN A 131 -1.33 -14.82 -12.08
C GLN A 131 -1.91 -16.04 -12.82
N LYS A 132 -3.24 -16.14 -12.96
CA LYS A 132 -3.88 -17.18 -13.78
C LYS A 132 -3.50 -17.04 -15.25
N ILE A 133 -3.62 -15.84 -15.80
CA ILE A 133 -3.25 -15.53 -17.19
C ILE A 133 -1.77 -15.87 -17.44
N GLN A 134 -0.89 -15.53 -16.51
CA GLN A 134 0.54 -15.85 -16.63
C GLN A 134 0.79 -17.37 -16.70
N ASN A 135 0.09 -18.16 -15.90
CA ASN A 135 0.20 -19.62 -15.94
C ASN A 135 -0.34 -20.19 -17.25
N GLU A 136 -1.45 -19.66 -17.77
CA GLU A 136 -2.00 -20.04 -19.07
C GLU A 136 -1.05 -19.70 -20.23
N ILE A 137 -0.42 -18.52 -20.19
CA ILE A 137 0.57 -18.12 -21.19
C ILE A 137 1.76 -19.09 -21.19
N LYS A 138 2.27 -19.46 -20.01
CA LYS A 138 3.36 -20.44 -19.89
C LYS A 138 2.97 -21.79 -20.48
N ALA A 139 1.79 -22.31 -20.14
CA ALA A 139 1.28 -23.57 -20.68
C ALA A 139 1.14 -23.52 -22.22
N ARG A 140 0.67 -22.38 -22.76
CA ARG A 140 0.58 -22.18 -24.22
C ARG A 140 1.95 -22.07 -24.89
N GLN A 141 2.94 -21.47 -24.24
CA GLN A 141 4.30 -21.40 -24.76
C GLN A 141 4.94 -22.78 -24.85
N GLU A 142 4.74 -23.63 -23.84
CA GLU A 142 5.23 -25.02 -23.84
C GLU A 142 4.57 -25.85 -24.94
N SER A 143 3.24 -25.75 -25.10
CA SER A 143 2.54 -26.47 -26.16
C SER A 143 2.93 -25.98 -27.55
N LEU A 144 3.15 -24.67 -27.72
CA LEU A 144 3.63 -24.10 -28.98
C LEU A 144 5.04 -24.61 -29.32
N LYS A 145 5.94 -24.65 -28.34
CA LYS A 145 7.31 -25.17 -28.55
C LYS A 145 7.27 -26.63 -28.99
N LYS A 146 6.44 -27.46 -28.34
CA LYS A 146 6.26 -28.86 -28.74
C LYS A 146 5.70 -28.99 -30.16
N ALA A 147 4.69 -28.19 -30.51
CA ALA A 147 4.13 -28.18 -31.87
C ALA A 147 5.17 -27.74 -32.92
N GLN A 148 6.05 -26.79 -32.59
CA GLN A 148 7.16 -26.38 -33.46
C GLN A 148 8.17 -27.51 -33.66
N GLU A 149 8.52 -28.24 -32.61
CA GLU A 149 9.41 -29.40 -32.70
C GLU A 149 8.79 -30.51 -33.56
N ASP A 150 7.51 -30.81 -33.39
CA ASP A 150 6.78 -31.80 -34.20
C ASP A 150 6.68 -31.35 -35.68
N ALA A 151 6.40 -30.07 -35.93
CA ALA A 151 6.40 -29.50 -37.27
C ALA A 151 7.79 -29.55 -37.94
N ALA A 152 8.87 -29.33 -37.17
CA ALA A 152 10.23 -29.44 -37.69
C ALA A 152 10.57 -30.90 -38.07
N ARG A 153 10.14 -31.89 -37.26
CA ARG A 153 10.33 -33.31 -37.57
C ARG A 153 9.60 -33.72 -38.83
N THR A 154 8.32 -33.39 -38.94
CA THR A 154 7.50 -33.70 -40.12
C THR A 154 8.06 -33.02 -41.38
N THR A 155 8.55 -31.78 -41.27
CA THR A 155 9.23 -31.09 -42.37
C THR A 155 10.50 -31.83 -42.80
N ALA A 156 11.32 -32.30 -41.86
CA ALA A 156 12.52 -33.08 -42.17
C ALA A 156 12.18 -34.43 -42.85
N GLU A 157 11.11 -35.10 -42.42
CA GLU A 157 10.61 -36.32 -43.06
C GLU A 157 10.13 -36.06 -44.49
N ILE A 158 9.38 -34.98 -44.73
CA ILE A 158 8.95 -34.58 -46.07
C ILE A 158 10.15 -34.31 -46.98
N ILE A 159 11.19 -33.63 -46.47
CA ILE A 159 12.42 -33.37 -47.23
C ILE A 159 13.10 -34.68 -47.63
N ARG A 160 13.26 -35.63 -46.70
CA ARG A 160 13.86 -36.95 -46.99
C ARG A 160 13.05 -37.72 -48.03
N ALA A 161 11.73 -37.81 -47.86
CA ALA A 161 10.84 -38.49 -48.81
C ALA A 161 10.92 -37.85 -50.20
N ARG A 162 11.06 -36.51 -50.28
CA ARG A 162 11.23 -35.78 -51.54
C ARG A 162 12.55 -36.13 -52.23
N GLU A 163 13.65 -36.20 -51.47
CA GLU A 163 14.96 -36.57 -52.01
C GLU A 163 14.99 -38.02 -52.50
N GLU A 164 14.37 -38.95 -51.77
CA GLU A 164 14.22 -40.34 -52.18
C GLU A 164 13.39 -40.46 -53.47
N ALA A 165 12.25 -39.77 -53.53
CA ALA A 165 11.43 -39.71 -54.74
C ALA A 165 12.18 -39.11 -55.93
N GLN A 166 13.04 -38.10 -55.70
CA GLN A 166 13.87 -37.52 -56.75
C GLN A 166 14.91 -38.53 -57.27
N ARG A 167 15.61 -39.23 -56.36
CA ARG A 167 16.56 -40.29 -56.74
C ARG A 167 15.90 -41.40 -57.57
N ALA A 168 14.73 -41.86 -57.13
CA ALA A 168 13.97 -42.88 -57.87
C ALA A 168 13.54 -42.38 -59.27
N ARG A 169 13.17 -41.10 -59.41
CA ARG A 169 12.86 -40.50 -60.72
C ARG A 169 14.07 -40.44 -61.63
N GLU A 170 15.23 -40.04 -61.12
CA GLU A 170 16.47 -39.99 -61.89
C GLU A 170 16.91 -41.38 -62.37
N GLU A 171 16.78 -42.40 -61.51
CA GLU A 171 17.05 -43.79 -61.87
C GLU A 171 16.08 -44.30 -62.95
N ALA A 172 14.77 -44.05 -62.78
CA ALA A 172 13.78 -44.41 -63.78
C ALA A 172 14.03 -43.72 -65.14
N GLN A 173 14.50 -42.47 -65.13
CA GLN A 173 14.86 -41.74 -66.35
C GLN A 173 16.08 -42.39 -67.02
N ARG A 174 17.13 -42.72 -66.27
CA ARG A 174 18.31 -43.43 -66.81
C ARG A 174 17.93 -44.78 -67.43
N ALA A 175 17.05 -45.54 -66.77
CA ALA A 175 16.57 -46.82 -67.28
C ALA A 175 15.77 -46.66 -68.59
N ARG A 176 14.92 -45.62 -68.68
CA ARG A 176 14.20 -45.27 -69.92
C ARG A 176 15.17 -44.92 -71.04
N ASP A 177 16.16 -44.07 -70.77
CA ASP A 177 17.14 -43.66 -71.78
C ASP A 177 17.97 -44.86 -72.27
N ALA A 178 18.34 -45.78 -71.39
CA ALA A 178 19.01 -47.03 -71.75
C ALA A 178 18.12 -47.94 -72.62
N SER A 179 16.84 -48.09 -72.26
CA SER A 179 15.87 -48.86 -73.04
C SER A 179 15.68 -48.28 -74.45
N ASN A 180 15.54 -46.95 -74.57
CA ASN A 180 15.42 -46.28 -75.86
C ASN A 180 16.65 -46.53 -76.75
N LYS A 181 17.86 -46.46 -76.19
CA LYS A 181 19.09 -46.81 -76.92
C LYS A 181 19.09 -48.26 -77.41
N ALA A 182 18.68 -49.20 -76.57
CA ALA A 182 18.59 -50.62 -76.96
C ALA A 182 17.54 -50.85 -78.08
N ILE A 183 16.41 -50.13 -78.03
CA ILE A 183 15.41 -50.14 -79.11
C ILE A 183 16.00 -49.60 -80.42
N ASP A 184 16.71 -48.48 -80.37
CA ASP A 184 17.35 -47.90 -81.55
C ASP A 184 18.40 -48.85 -82.16
N GLU A 185 19.22 -49.49 -81.33
CA GLU A 185 20.18 -50.50 -81.76
C GLU A 185 19.50 -51.73 -82.39
N ALA A 186 18.42 -52.23 -81.76
CA ALA A 186 17.65 -53.34 -82.30
C ALA A 186 17.00 -53.00 -83.66
N ASN A 187 16.50 -51.77 -83.81
CA ASN A 187 15.96 -51.28 -85.08
C ASN A 187 17.03 -51.22 -86.16
N ARG A 188 18.24 -50.71 -85.85
CA ARG A 188 19.38 -50.72 -86.79
C ARG A 188 19.75 -52.14 -87.22
N ALA A 189 19.89 -53.06 -86.27
CA ALA A 189 20.20 -54.47 -86.56
C ALA A 189 19.11 -55.12 -87.44
N ARG A 190 17.83 -54.81 -87.19
CA ARG A 190 16.72 -55.26 -88.02
C ARG A 190 16.79 -54.72 -89.44
N ASP A 191 17.11 -53.43 -89.61
CA ASP A 191 17.25 -52.81 -90.93
C ASP A 191 18.42 -53.41 -91.71
N GLU A 192 19.54 -53.67 -91.04
CA GLU A 192 20.69 -54.38 -91.62
C GLU A 192 20.32 -55.80 -92.07
N ALA A 193 19.64 -56.57 -91.20
CA ALA A 193 19.17 -57.91 -91.54
C ALA A 193 18.19 -57.90 -92.72
N ASN A 194 17.28 -56.93 -92.78
CA ASN A 194 16.36 -56.75 -93.90
C ASN A 194 17.10 -56.45 -95.21
N ARG A 195 18.11 -55.58 -95.19
CA ARG A 195 18.96 -55.29 -96.36
C ARG A 195 19.70 -56.56 -96.82
N ALA A 196 20.30 -57.31 -95.89
CA ALA A 196 20.97 -58.57 -96.21
C ALA A 196 20.01 -59.59 -96.84
N ARG A 197 18.78 -59.69 -96.32
CA ARG A 197 17.73 -60.55 -96.88
C ARG A 197 17.33 -60.14 -98.30
N GLN A 198 17.15 -58.85 -98.58
CA GLN A 198 16.86 -58.34 -99.92
C GLN A 198 17.99 -58.63 -100.91
N GLN A 199 19.25 -58.45 -100.50
CA GLN A 199 20.41 -58.80 -101.32
C GLN A 199 20.44 -60.31 -101.65
N ALA A 200 20.15 -61.17 -100.67
CA ALA A 200 20.05 -62.62 -100.89
C ALA A 200 18.92 -63.00 -101.86
N GLN A 201 17.75 -62.36 -101.77
CA GLN A 201 16.62 -62.58 -102.69
C GLN A 201 16.97 -62.14 -104.12
N ASN A 202 17.62 -60.98 -104.29
CA ASN A 202 18.07 -60.50 -105.59
C ASN A 202 19.16 -61.38 -106.22
N SER A 203 19.99 -62.02 -105.39
CA SER A 203 21.04 -62.97 -105.82
C SER A 203 20.47 -64.36 -106.16
N GLY A 204 19.35 -64.76 -105.55
CA GLY A 204 18.68 -66.05 -105.77
C GLY A 204 17.66 -66.07 -106.92
N GLY A 205 17.16 -64.91 -107.37
CA GLY A 205 16.23 -64.78 -108.50
C GLY A 205 16.83 -65.11 -109.89
N GLY A 206 18.10 -65.48 -109.95
CA GLY A 206 18.85 -65.78 -111.18
C GLY A 206 18.80 -67.25 -111.65
N ARG A 207 17.83 -68.07 -111.27
CA ARG A 207 17.62 -69.40 -111.90
C ARG A 207 16.38 -69.40 -112.81
N ARG A 208 16.73 -69.20 -114.08
CA ARG A 208 15.94 -69.23 -115.30
C ARG A 208 14.97 -70.42 -115.36
N ARG A 209 13.79 -70.13 -115.94
CA ARG A 209 13.02 -71.03 -116.81
C ARG A 209 13.98 -71.86 -117.67
N CYS A 210 13.93 -73.19 -117.54
CA CYS A 210 14.24 -74.10 -118.62
C CYS A 210 12.99 -74.97 -118.86
N SER A 211 12.52 -74.86 -120.09
CA SER A 211 11.50 -75.65 -120.79
C SER A 211 11.68 -77.17 -120.66
N LEU A 212 10.58 -77.91 -120.64
CA LEU A 212 10.47 -79.22 -121.31
C LEU A 212 8.99 -79.60 -121.53
N GLN A 213 8.66 -79.68 -122.82
CA GLN A 213 7.63 -80.46 -123.54
C GLN A 213 6.15 -80.31 -123.18
#